data_AF-A0A6B1HRR1-F1
#
_entry.id   AF-A0A6B1HRR1-F1
#
_cell.length_a   1.000
_cell.length_b   1.000
_cell.length_c   1.000
_cell.angle_alpha   90.00
_cell.angle_beta   90.00
_cell.angle_gamma   90.00
#
_symmetry.space_group_name_H-M   'P 1'
#
loop_
_entity.id
_entity.type
_entity.pdbx_description
1 polymer ?
#
loop_
_entity_poly.entity_id
_entity_poly.type
_entity_poly.pdbx_seq_one_letter_code
_entity_poly.pdbx_strand_id
1 'polypeptide(L)'
;MPNKRPNILFVLTDQQRPEWVEMNPDIPVRTPHLRQLADRGIWLANAICPSPVCAPSRSCLVAGQEYDRTQVWGNDTYPPDNLPKYHQHLRDEAGYHVMAAGKHHTGNNQSGDPPQFHRGVDGRQGLEEWGFSDAIFNAGLNQATILMRRNDMVPQDSYMAFLHGRGLAQEHIADYARRNQEVVWTATFPTTLPNKKYF
;
A
#
# COMPACT_ATOMS: atom_id res chain seq x y z
N MET A 1 -13.33 31.53 -13.01
CA MET A 1 -11.94 31.30 -12.57
C MET A 1 -11.19 30.67 -13.72
N PRO A 2 -9.93 31.02 -14.03
CA PRO A 2 -9.20 30.31 -15.08
C PRO A 2 -9.19 28.82 -14.71
N ASN A 3 -9.46 27.99 -15.71
CA ASN A 3 -9.69 26.55 -15.61
C ASN A 3 -8.41 25.80 -15.20
N LYS A 4 -7.93 26.08 -13.98
CA LYS A 4 -6.67 25.58 -13.47
C LYS A 4 -6.90 24.15 -13.01
N ARG A 5 -6.28 23.20 -13.72
CA ARG A 5 -6.29 21.79 -13.38
C ARG A 5 -5.87 21.60 -11.91
N PRO A 6 -6.68 20.95 -11.06
CA PRO A 6 -6.36 20.79 -9.64
C PRO A 6 -5.24 19.78 -9.45
N ASN A 7 -4.52 19.83 -8.33
CA ASN A 7 -3.69 18.70 -7.88
C ASN A 7 -4.58 17.70 -7.15
N ILE A 8 -4.28 16.41 -7.28
CA ILE A 8 -5.02 15.32 -6.62
C ILE A 8 -4.07 14.63 -5.65
N LEU A 9 -4.44 14.59 -4.37
CA LEU A 9 -3.74 13.80 -3.35
C LEU A 9 -4.65 12.64 -2.93
N PHE A 10 -4.21 11.42 -3.19
CA PHE A 10 -4.90 10.21 -2.78
C PHE A 10 -4.15 9.53 -1.64
N VAL A 11 -4.75 9.50 -0.46
CA VAL A 11 -4.18 8.87 0.75
C VAL A 11 -4.93 7.59 1.04
N LEU A 12 -4.23 6.46 0.99
CA LEU A 12 -4.80 5.13 1.24
C LEU A 12 -4.06 4.46 2.39
N THR A 13 -4.79 4.14 3.46
CA THR A 13 -4.31 3.30 4.56
C THR A 13 -4.61 1.83 4.28
N ASP A 14 -3.81 0.94 4.89
CA ASP A 14 -4.02 -0.52 4.77
C ASP A 14 -4.59 -1.05 6.09
N GLN A 15 -5.63 -1.87 6.00
CA GLN A 15 -6.28 -2.51 7.15
C GLN A 15 -6.86 -1.55 8.22
N GLN A 16 -7.20 -0.32 7.83
CA GLN A 16 -7.89 0.62 8.72
C GLN A 16 -9.35 0.20 8.92
N ARG A 17 -9.73 0.01 10.19
CA ARG A 17 -11.13 -0.21 10.58
C ARG A 17 -11.90 1.10 10.43
N PRO A 18 -13.06 1.13 9.74
CA PRO A 18 -13.83 2.36 9.53
C PRO A 18 -14.29 3.02 10.85
N GLU A 19 -14.48 2.24 11.89
CA GLU A 19 -14.87 2.68 13.23
C GLU A 19 -13.72 3.33 14.02
N TRP A 20 -12.45 3.15 13.62
CA TRP A 20 -11.26 3.71 14.30
C TRP A 20 -10.93 5.13 13.83
N VAL A 21 -11.94 6.00 13.86
CA VAL A 21 -11.83 7.44 13.57
C VAL A 21 -12.69 8.23 14.55
N GLU A 22 -12.32 9.46 14.85
CA GLU A 22 -13.05 10.28 15.84
C GLU A 22 -14.45 10.72 15.39
N MET A 23 -14.81 10.48 14.12
CA MET A 23 -16.18 10.64 13.63
C MET A 23 -17.12 9.56 14.19
N ASN A 24 -16.59 8.45 14.69
CA ASN A 24 -17.36 7.46 15.43
C ASN A 24 -17.35 7.80 16.94
N PRO A 25 -18.49 8.17 17.54
CA PRO A 25 -18.54 8.56 18.96
C PRO A 25 -18.33 7.37 19.93
N ASP A 26 -18.48 6.13 19.47
CA ASP A 26 -18.42 4.94 20.33
C ASP A 26 -16.99 4.46 20.61
N ILE A 27 -15.99 4.97 19.88
CA ILE A 27 -14.59 4.58 20.02
C ILE A 27 -13.75 5.79 20.45
N PRO A 28 -13.04 5.74 21.60
CA PRO A 28 -12.28 6.87 22.12
C PRO A 28 -10.93 7.04 21.40
N VAL A 29 -10.95 7.22 20.08
CA VAL A 29 -9.77 7.49 19.25
C VAL A 29 -9.74 8.96 18.85
N ARG A 30 -8.53 9.56 18.84
CA ARG A 30 -8.32 10.95 18.44
C ARG A 30 -7.66 11.00 17.08
N THR A 31 -8.36 11.55 16.09
CA THR A 31 -7.90 11.75 14.71
C THR A 31 -8.25 13.16 14.21
N PRO A 32 -7.77 14.23 14.87
CA PRO A 32 -8.24 15.60 14.63
C PRO A 32 -7.99 16.09 13.19
N HIS A 33 -6.93 15.59 12.54
CA HIS A 33 -6.63 15.92 11.15
C HIS A 33 -7.60 15.26 10.16
N LEU A 34 -8.05 14.03 10.43
CA LEU A 34 -9.08 13.37 9.61
C LEU A 34 -10.43 14.07 9.78
N ARG A 35 -10.76 14.52 11.00
CA ARG A 35 -11.97 15.29 11.26
C ARG A 35 -11.97 16.62 10.54
N GLN A 36 -10.88 17.38 10.61
CA GLN A 36 -10.73 18.63 9.85
C GLN A 36 -10.82 18.43 8.33
N LEU A 37 -10.44 17.25 7.83
CA LEU A 37 -10.64 16.91 6.42
C LEU A 37 -12.12 16.63 6.12
N ALA A 38 -12.79 15.85 6.96
CA ALA A 38 -14.20 15.53 6.84
C ALA A 38 -15.09 16.79 6.94
N ASP A 39 -14.83 17.69 7.90
CA ASP A 39 -15.59 18.94 8.09
C ASP A 39 -15.46 19.91 6.92
N ARG A 40 -14.39 19.81 6.12
CA ARG A 40 -14.16 20.62 4.92
C ARG A 40 -14.53 19.90 3.62
N GLY A 41 -15.06 18.69 3.72
CA GLY A 41 -15.30 17.81 2.57
C GLY A 41 -16.56 16.97 2.75
N ILE A 42 -16.52 15.75 2.21
CA ILE A 42 -17.61 14.79 2.30
C ILE A 42 -17.10 13.55 3.01
N TRP A 43 -17.83 13.12 4.05
CA TRP A 43 -17.61 11.84 4.72
C TRP A 43 -18.58 10.79 4.20
N LEU A 44 -18.05 9.71 3.62
CA LEU A 44 -18.84 8.59 3.13
C LEU A 44 -18.92 7.50 4.21
N ALA A 45 -19.94 7.57 5.05
CA ALA A 45 -20.11 6.65 6.19
C ALA A 45 -20.31 5.17 5.78
N ASN A 46 -20.73 4.92 4.54
CA ASN A 46 -21.02 3.58 4.02
C ASN A 46 -20.18 3.25 2.77
N ALA A 47 -18.88 3.60 2.79
CA ALA A 47 -17.94 3.18 1.75
C ALA A 47 -17.45 1.75 2.02
N ILE A 48 -17.71 0.84 1.08
CA ILE A 48 -17.40 -0.59 1.22
C ILE A 48 -16.29 -0.97 0.24
N CYS A 49 -15.26 -1.67 0.73
CA CYS A 49 -14.22 -2.21 -0.14
C CYS A 49 -14.76 -3.37 -1.01
N PRO A 50 -14.35 -3.47 -2.27
CA PRO A 50 -14.86 -4.50 -3.19
C PRO A 50 -14.37 -5.92 -2.88
N SER A 51 -13.33 -6.05 -2.05
CA SER A 51 -12.84 -7.33 -1.54
C SER A 51 -12.19 -7.13 -0.17
N PRO A 52 -12.32 -8.08 0.78
CA PRO A 52 -11.69 -7.99 2.10
C PRO A 52 -10.20 -8.40 2.09
N VAL A 53 -9.55 -8.44 0.92
CA VAL A 53 -8.15 -8.85 0.74
C VAL A 53 -7.37 -7.76 -0.03
N CYS A 54 -6.11 -7.54 0.35
CA CYS A 54 -5.30 -6.42 -0.14
C CYS A 54 -5.25 -6.33 -1.68
N ALA A 55 -4.69 -7.34 -2.35
CA ALA A 55 -4.44 -7.27 -3.78
C ALA A 55 -5.73 -7.17 -4.61
N PRO A 56 -6.78 -7.98 -4.37
CA PRO A 56 -8.01 -7.83 -5.12
C PRO A 56 -8.71 -6.48 -4.88
N SER A 57 -8.74 -6.00 -3.63
CA SER A 57 -9.35 -4.69 -3.34
C SER A 57 -8.64 -3.56 -4.07
N ARG A 58 -7.31 -3.62 -4.13
CA ARG A 58 -6.48 -2.62 -4.82
C ARG A 58 -6.61 -2.74 -6.34
N SER A 59 -6.70 -3.95 -6.89
CA SER A 59 -6.97 -4.16 -8.32
C SER A 59 -8.31 -3.58 -8.75
N CYS A 60 -9.37 -3.77 -7.95
CA CYS A 60 -10.68 -3.17 -8.22
C CYS A 60 -10.61 -1.64 -8.22
N LEU A 61 -9.92 -1.06 -7.23
CA LEU A 61 -9.72 0.38 -7.13
C LEU A 61 -8.92 0.94 -8.33
N VAL A 62 -7.85 0.24 -8.74
CA VAL A 62 -6.99 0.65 -9.86
C VAL A 62 -7.71 0.56 -11.20
N ALA A 63 -8.51 -0.50 -11.39
CA ALA A 63 -9.24 -0.73 -12.62
C ALA A 63 -10.58 0.02 -12.69
N GLY A 64 -11.13 0.45 -11.55
CA GLY A 64 -12.50 0.95 -11.48
C GLY A 64 -13.52 -0.13 -11.85
N GLN A 65 -13.25 -1.39 -11.50
CA GLN A 65 -14.02 -2.56 -11.92
C GLN A 65 -14.40 -3.46 -10.74
N GLU A 66 -15.45 -4.26 -10.94
CA GLU A 66 -15.86 -5.30 -10.00
C GLU A 66 -14.82 -6.42 -9.88
N TYR A 67 -14.83 -7.11 -8.73
CA TYR A 67 -13.83 -8.11 -8.37
C TYR A 67 -13.61 -9.19 -9.45
N ASP A 68 -14.70 -9.73 -10.01
CA ASP A 68 -14.67 -10.75 -11.05
C ASP A 68 -14.05 -10.28 -12.37
N ARG A 69 -14.20 -8.99 -12.69
CA ARG A 69 -13.65 -8.37 -13.91
C ARG A 69 -12.15 -8.13 -13.83
N THR A 70 -11.62 -7.92 -12.62
CA THR A 70 -10.17 -7.71 -12.45
C THR A 70 -9.34 -8.98 -12.63
N GLN A 71 -9.96 -10.16 -12.46
CA GLN A 71 -9.30 -11.47 -12.48
C GLN A 71 -8.17 -11.63 -11.44
N VAL A 72 -8.09 -10.76 -10.43
CA VAL A 72 -7.15 -10.85 -9.30
C VAL A 72 -7.89 -11.44 -8.11
N TRP A 73 -7.82 -12.76 -7.97
CA TRP A 73 -8.61 -13.51 -6.98
C TRP A 73 -7.98 -13.55 -5.58
N GLY A 74 -6.67 -13.32 -5.49
CA GLY A 74 -5.92 -13.35 -4.24
C GLY A 74 -4.65 -12.53 -4.28
N ASN A 75 -3.93 -12.51 -3.15
CA ASN A 75 -2.62 -11.85 -3.06
C ASN A 75 -1.53 -12.54 -3.90
N ASP A 76 -1.74 -13.80 -4.25
CA ASP A 76 -0.87 -14.63 -5.07
C ASP A 76 -1.22 -14.61 -6.57
N THR A 77 -2.30 -13.91 -6.95
CA THR A 77 -2.76 -13.84 -8.34
C THR A 77 -2.06 -12.71 -9.10
N TYR A 78 -1.44 -13.04 -10.24
CA TYR A 78 -0.89 -12.04 -11.15
C TYR A 78 -2.01 -11.27 -11.87
N PRO A 79 -1.94 -9.93 -11.93
CA PRO A 79 -2.91 -9.16 -12.69
C PRO A 79 -2.75 -9.44 -14.19
N PRO A 80 -3.85 -9.47 -14.96
CA PRO A 80 -3.74 -9.58 -16.42
C PRO A 80 -3.07 -8.32 -17.00
N ASP A 81 -2.30 -8.48 -18.08
CA ASP A 81 -1.54 -7.38 -18.69
C ASP A 81 -2.43 -6.19 -19.09
N ASN A 82 -3.65 -6.50 -19.54
CA ASN A 82 -4.66 -5.53 -19.97
C ASN A 82 -5.54 -4.99 -18.84
N LEU A 83 -5.21 -5.23 -17.56
CA LEU A 83 -5.96 -4.65 -16.44
C LEU A 83 -5.99 -3.12 -16.61
N PRO A 84 -7.18 -2.47 -16.64
CA PRO A 84 -7.27 -1.02 -16.71
C PRO A 84 -6.59 -0.37 -15.51
N LYS A 85 -5.99 0.80 -15.71
CA LYS A 85 -5.20 1.51 -14.70
C LYS A 85 -5.55 2.98 -14.75
N TYR A 86 -6.28 3.50 -13.75
CA TYR A 86 -6.62 4.93 -13.73
C TYR A 86 -5.37 5.83 -13.75
N HIS A 87 -4.23 5.35 -13.27
CA HIS A 87 -2.95 6.05 -13.35
C HIS A 87 -2.55 6.37 -14.80
N GLN A 88 -2.72 5.42 -15.73
CA GLN A 88 -2.42 5.62 -17.15
C GLN A 88 -3.37 6.66 -17.75
N HIS A 89 -4.67 6.58 -17.47
CA HIS A 89 -5.62 7.59 -17.92
C HIS A 89 -5.27 8.99 -17.38
N LEU A 90 -4.86 9.09 -16.11
CA LEU A 90 -4.41 10.36 -15.53
C LEU A 90 -3.15 10.89 -16.23
N ARG A 91 -2.15 10.04 -16.48
CA ARG A 91 -0.86 10.42 -17.06
C ARG A 91 -0.97 10.74 -18.55
N ASP A 92 -1.52 9.81 -19.32
CA ASP A 92 -1.41 9.77 -20.78
C ASP A 92 -2.54 10.56 -21.45
N GLU A 93 -3.76 10.51 -20.90
CA GLU A 93 -4.92 11.20 -21.48
C GLU A 93 -5.18 12.54 -20.80
N ALA A 94 -5.17 12.55 -19.47
CA ALA A 94 -5.42 13.75 -18.70
C ALA A 94 -4.15 14.56 -18.44
N GLY A 95 -2.96 14.13 -18.88
CA GLY A 95 -1.71 14.91 -18.81
C GLY A 95 -1.27 15.31 -17.40
N TYR A 96 -1.56 14.49 -16.39
CA TYR A 96 -1.05 14.66 -15.04
C TYR A 96 0.35 14.04 -14.90
N HIS A 97 1.16 14.61 -14.01
CA HIS A 97 2.32 13.91 -13.48
C HIS A 97 1.84 13.05 -12.30
N VAL A 98 1.95 11.72 -12.44
CA VAL A 98 1.36 10.77 -11.48
C VAL A 98 2.46 10.18 -10.60
N MET A 99 2.40 10.46 -9.29
CA MET A 99 3.38 9.98 -8.33
C MET A 99 2.76 9.07 -7.28
N ALA A 100 3.54 8.11 -6.76
CA ALA A 100 3.13 7.28 -5.63
C ALA A 100 4.29 7.00 -4.66
N ALA A 101 3.96 6.86 -3.39
CA ALA A 101 4.90 6.38 -2.38
C ALA A 101 4.16 5.43 -1.43
N GLY A 102 4.77 4.28 -1.13
CA GLY A 102 4.19 3.31 -0.20
C GLY A 102 3.88 1.94 -0.83
N LYS A 103 2.85 1.29 -0.31
CA LYS A 103 2.43 -0.04 -0.76
C LYS A 103 1.51 0.05 -1.98
N HIS A 104 1.92 -0.56 -3.09
CA HIS A 104 1.08 -0.71 -4.28
C HIS A 104 0.17 -1.93 -4.22
N HIS A 105 0.77 -3.14 -4.14
CA HIS A 105 0.12 -4.46 -3.98
C HIS A 105 -1.13 -4.67 -4.86
N THR A 106 -0.94 -4.68 -6.18
CA THR A 106 -2.00 -4.91 -7.18
C THR A 106 -1.71 -6.25 -7.85
N GLY A 107 -2.29 -7.32 -7.30
CA GLY A 107 -1.91 -8.71 -7.56
C GLY A 107 -0.59 -9.12 -6.87
N ASN A 108 0.03 -10.19 -7.36
CA ASN A 108 1.27 -10.78 -6.80
C ASN A 108 2.56 -9.98 -7.09
N ASN A 109 2.42 -8.69 -7.43
CA ASN A 109 3.52 -7.81 -7.87
C ASN A 109 4.46 -7.32 -6.74
N GLN A 110 4.46 -8.03 -5.61
CA GLN A 110 5.32 -7.78 -4.44
C GLN A 110 5.86 -9.07 -3.82
N SER A 111 5.66 -10.24 -4.45
CA SER A 111 6.15 -11.53 -3.94
C SER A 111 7.63 -11.76 -4.17
N GLY A 112 8.24 -11.02 -5.09
CA GLY A 112 9.62 -11.25 -5.52
C GLY A 112 9.77 -12.43 -6.49
N ASP A 113 8.68 -13.14 -6.82
CA ASP A 113 8.76 -14.38 -7.57
C ASP A 113 7.62 -14.56 -8.60
N PRO A 114 7.89 -14.36 -9.91
CA PRO A 114 9.22 -14.16 -10.47
C PRO A 114 9.70 -12.69 -10.38
N PRO A 115 11.03 -12.44 -10.35
CA PRO A 115 11.60 -11.12 -10.01
C PRO A 115 11.13 -9.94 -10.87
N GLN A 116 10.73 -10.19 -12.12
CA GLN A 116 10.25 -9.15 -13.04
C GLN A 116 8.97 -8.46 -12.57
N PHE A 117 8.17 -9.10 -11.71
CA PHE A 117 6.96 -8.50 -11.16
C PHE A 117 7.18 -7.82 -9.81
N HIS A 118 8.39 -7.91 -9.25
CA HIS A 118 8.77 -7.15 -8.06
C HIS A 118 8.97 -5.67 -8.38
N ARG A 119 8.89 -4.80 -7.37
CA ARG A 119 9.11 -3.35 -7.54
C ARG A 119 10.58 -2.92 -7.49
N GLY A 120 11.49 -3.88 -7.48
CA GLY A 120 12.91 -3.64 -7.26
C GLY A 120 13.24 -3.17 -5.84
N VAL A 121 14.53 -3.19 -5.50
CA VAL A 121 15.05 -2.71 -4.21
C VAL A 121 14.88 -1.20 -4.07
N ASP A 122 14.87 -0.45 -5.16
CA ASP A 122 14.64 0.99 -5.16
C ASP A 122 13.15 1.37 -5.22
N GLY A 123 12.26 0.39 -5.40
CA GLY A 123 10.82 0.62 -5.49
C GLY A 123 10.33 1.20 -6.82
N ARG A 124 11.17 1.21 -7.87
CA ARG A 124 10.91 1.90 -9.15
C ARG A 124 10.73 0.98 -10.35
N GLN A 125 10.65 -0.33 -10.15
CA GLN A 125 10.45 -1.24 -11.27
C GLN A 125 8.99 -1.21 -11.75
N GLY A 126 8.82 -1.13 -13.08
CA GLY A 126 7.51 -1.21 -13.74
C GLY A 126 6.64 0.04 -13.57
N LEU A 127 7.20 1.25 -13.49
CA LEU A 127 6.41 2.47 -13.31
C LEU A 127 5.64 2.85 -14.57
N GLU A 128 6.30 2.80 -15.71
CA GLU A 128 5.75 3.26 -16.98
C GLU A 128 4.54 2.42 -17.38
N GLU A 129 4.68 1.10 -17.29
CA GLU A 129 3.66 0.10 -17.58
C GLU A 129 2.46 0.20 -16.63
N TRP A 130 2.68 0.71 -15.41
CA TRP A 130 1.62 0.92 -14.42
C TRP A 130 0.99 2.31 -14.44
N GLY A 131 1.47 3.22 -15.30
CA GLY A 131 0.90 4.56 -15.44
C GLY A 131 1.51 5.61 -14.52
N PHE A 132 2.62 5.33 -13.86
CA PHE A 132 3.29 6.29 -12.97
C PHE A 132 4.35 7.09 -13.74
N SER A 133 4.53 8.34 -13.35
CA SER A 133 5.62 9.21 -13.80
C SER A 133 6.83 9.12 -12.86
N ASP A 134 6.60 8.88 -11.57
CA ASP A 134 7.62 8.57 -10.57
C ASP A 134 6.96 7.80 -9.41
N ALA A 135 7.71 6.96 -8.70
CA ALA A 135 7.23 6.36 -7.46
C ALA A 135 8.37 5.83 -6.60
N ILE A 136 8.07 5.55 -5.33
CA ILE A 136 8.88 4.68 -4.48
C ILE A 136 7.95 3.69 -3.80
N PHE A 137 7.92 2.47 -4.33
CA PHE A 137 7.11 1.40 -3.77
C PHE A 137 7.88 0.55 -2.76
N ASN A 138 7.16 0.07 -1.75
CA ASN A 138 7.64 -0.94 -0.82
C ASN A 138 6.65 -2.12 -0.71
N ALA A 139 7.17 -3.25 -0.24
CA ALA A 139 6.35 -4.39 0.13
C ALA A 139 5.54 -4.07 1.41
N GLY A 140 4.42 -4.78 1.62
CA GLY A 140 3.74 -4.73 2.91
C GLY A 140 4.69 -5.10 4.05
N LEU A 141 4.55 -4.48 5.23
CA LEU A 141 5.52 -4.59 6.32
C LEU A 141 5.87 -6.03 6.73
N ASN A 142 4.89 -6.95 6.73
CA ASN A 142 5.14 -8.37 6.97
C ASN A 142 5.77 -9.07 5.75
N GLN A 143 5.24 -8.78 4.55
CA GLN A 143 5.73 -9.33 3.29
C GLN A 143 7.22 -9.02 3.09
N ALA A 144 7.65 -7.81 3.41
CA ALA A 144 9.04 -7.39 3.44
C ALA A 144 9.92 -8.33 4.29
N THR A 145 9.44 -8.78 5.46
CA THR A 145 10.19 -9.74 6.30
C THR A 145 10.26 -11.13 5.69
N ILE A 146 9.23 -11.55 4.96
CA ILE A 146 9.19 -12.83 4.24
C ILE A 146 10.20 -12.79 3.08
N LEU A 147 10.24 -11.69 2.34
CA LEU A 147 11.20 -11.48 1.25
C LEU A 147 12.64 -11.56 1.75
N MET A 148 12.95 -10.91 2.87
CA MET A 148 14.28 -11.00 3.50
C MET A 148 14.66 -12.45 3.80
N ARG A 149 13.77 -13.21 4.46
CA ARG A 149 14.04 -14.62 4.82
C ARG A 149 14.21 -15.53 3.61
N ARG A 150 13.55 -15.24 2.49
CA ARG A 150 13.65 -16.01 1.23
C ARG A 150 14.90 -15.69 0.41
N ASN A 151 15.58 -14.58 0.69
CA ASN A 151 16.68 -14.07 -0.12
C ASN A 151 17.92 -13.82 0.74
N ASP A 152 18.28 -14.77 1.61
CA ASP A 152 19.49 -14.73 2.44
C ASP A 152 19.67 -13.42 3.24
N MET A 153 18.57 -12.85 3.72
CA MET A 153 18.51 -11.58 4.45
C MET A 153 18.99 -10.37 3.65
N VAL A 154 19.00 -10.48 2.31
CA VAL A 154 19.28 -9.38 1.38
C VAL A 154 17.97 -8.61 1.11
N PRO A 155 17.95 -7.27 1.30
CA PRO A 155 16.78 -6.45 1.00
C PRO A 155 16.30 -6.61 -0.43
N GLN A 156 15.00 -6.86 -0.57
CA GLN A 156 14.33 -6.94 -1.86
C GLN A 156 13.51 -5.70 -2.17
N ASP A 157 13.13 -4.91 -1.16
CA ASP A 157 12.30 -3.72 -1.31
C ASP A 157 12.91 -2.47 -0.64
N SER A 158 12.39 -1.30 -1.00
CA SER A 158 12.91 0.00 -0.57
C SER A 158 12.84 0.24 0.94
N TYR A 159 11.84 -0.31 1.63
CA TYR A 159 11.71 -0.16 3.08
C TYR A 159 12.76 -0.99 3.82
N MET A 160 12.96 -2.25 3.41
CA MET A 160 14.02 -3.07 4.01
C MET A 160 15.42 -2.59 3.65
N ALA A 161 15.63 -2.03 2.45
CA ALA A 161 16.90 -1.41 2.09
C ALA A 161 17.22 -0.23 3.02
N PHE A 162 16.23 0.62 3.30
CA PHE A 162 16.34 1.73 4.25
C PHE A 162 16.66 1.26 5.67
N LEU A 163 15.92 0.26 6.19
CA LEU A 163 16.17 -0.28 7.52
C LEU A 163 17.53 -0.97 7.63
N HIS A 164 17.92 -1.71 6.60
CA HIS A 164 19.22 -2.38 6.53
C HIS A 164 20.37 -1.38 6.59
N GLY A 165 20.31 -0.30 5.80
CA GLY A 165 21.30 0.79 5.84
C GLY A 165 21.40 1.50 7.19
N ARG A 166 20.42 1.33 8.07
CA ARG A 166 20.38 1.88 9.44
C ARG A 166 20.63 0.84 10.53
N GLY A 167 20.92 -0.41 10.18
CA GLY A 167 21.13 -1.50 11.14
C GLY A 167 19.87 -1.95 11.87
N LEU A 168 18.68 -1.76 11.29
CA LEU A 168 17.38 -2.01 11.94
C LEU A 168 16.56 -3.13 11.29
N ALA A 169 17.05 -3.71 10.20
CA ALA A 169 16.33 -4.76 9.48
C ALA A 169 16.03 -5.96 10.40
N GLN A 170 16.99 -6.38 11.22
CA GLN A 170 16.80 -7.52 12.13
C GLN A 170 15.85 -7.22 13.28
N GLU A 171 15.82 -5.98 13.75
CA GLU A 171 14.88 -5.55 14.77
C GLU A 171 13.44 -5.60 14.22
N HIS A 172 13.20 -5.10 13.01
CA HIS A 172 11.89 -5.17 12.35
C HIS A 172 11.45 -6.62 12.10
N ILE A 173 12.38 -7.48 11.67
CA ILE A 173 12.10 -8.91 11.44
C ILE A 173 11.76 -9.62 12.75
N ALA A 174 12.49 -9.34 13.83
CA ALA A 174 12.20 -9.88 15.16
C ALA A 174 10.85 -9.38 15.71
N ASP A 175 10.50 -8.10 15.48
CA ASP A 175 9.19 -7.56 15.84
C ASP A 175 8.07 -8.34 15.13
N TYR A 176 8.16 -8.51 13.81
CA TYR A 176 7.16 -9.28 13.06
C TYR A 176 7.12 -10.76 13.41
N ALA A 177 8.24 -11.38 13.79
CA ALA A 177 8.23 -12.74 14.33
C ALA A 177 7.45 -12.83 15.65
N ARG A 178 7.63 -11.86 16.56
CA ARG A 178 6.86 -11.79 17.82
C ARG A 178 5.38 -11.52 17.61
N ARG A 179 5.01 -10.77 16.57
CA ARG A 179 3.62 -10.46 16.23
C ARG A 179 2.84 -11.67 15.69
N ASN A 180 3.55 -12.67 15.18
CA ASN A 180 2.97 -13.92 14.68
C ASN A 180 2.84 -14.95 15.81
N GLN A 181 1.70 -14.95 16.51
CA GLN A 181 1.42 -15.93 17.56
C GLN A 181 0.55 -17.04 16.96
N GLU A 182 1.14 -18.19 16.65
CA GLU A 182 0.42 -19.37 16.15
C GLU A 182 -0.44 -19.09 14.89
N VAL A 183 0.11 -18.33 13.93
CA VAL A 183 -0.58 -17.91 12.69
C VAL A 183 -1.67 -16.85 12.91
N VAL A 184 -1.85 -16.39 14.15
CA VAL A 184 -2.75 -15.29 14.51
C VAL A 184 -1.94 -14.01 14.74
N TRP A 185 -2.29 -12.96 13.98
CA TRP A 185 -1.62 -11.66 14.03
C TRP A 185 -2.36 -10.69 14.96
N THR A 186 -2.28 -10.91 16.28
CA THR A 186 -3.03 -10.15 17.30
C THR A 186 -2.15 -9.29 18.20
N ALA A 187 -1.09 -8.70 17.65
CA ALA A 187 -0.21 -7.83 18.43
C ALA A 187 -0.78 -6.41 18.59
N THR A 188 -1.00 -5.99 19.83
CA THR A 188 -1.45 -4.63 20.21
C THR A 188 -0.33 -3.75 20.76
N PHE A 189 0.90 -4.27 20.87
CA PHE A 189 2.05 -3.51 21.32
C PHE A 189 2.68 -2.71 20.16
N PRO A 190 3.25 -1.53 20.46
CA PRO A 190 3.96 -0.74 19.46
C PRO A 190 5.16 -1.52 18.94
N THR A 191 5.57 -1.18 17.73
CA THR A 191 6.85 -1.60 17.18
C THR A 191 8.02 -1.32 18.13
N THR A 192 9.10 -2.09 18.01
CA THR A 192 10.36 -1.78 18.70
C THR A 192 11.15 -0.68 18.00
N LEU A 193 10.88 -0.42 16.71
CA LEU A 193 11.56 0.60 15.94
C LEU A 193 11.38 1.99 16.56
N PRO A 194 12.45 2.80 16.67
CA PRO A 194 12.36 4.14 17.26
C PRO A 194 11.45 5.08 16.45
N ASN A 195 10.68 5.95 17.13
CA ASN A 195 9.75 6.90 16.49
C ASN A 195 10.37 7.75 15.38
N LYS A 196 11.66 8.14 15.50
CA LYS A 196 12.39 8.93 14.50
C LYS A 196 12.84 8.13 13.27
N LYS A 197 12.45 6.85 13.19
CA LYS A 197 12.88 5.91 12.14
C LYS A 197 11.72 5.33 11.33
N TYR A 198 10.50 5.84 11.57
CA TYR A 198 9.40 5.77 10.62
C TYR A 198 9.63 6.82 9.52
N PHE A 199 9.35 6.45 8.27
CA PHE A 199 9.34 7.37 7.12
C PHE A 199 8.32 8.50 7.33
#